data_AF-A0A0B2QYR6-F1
#
_entry.id   AF-A0A0B2QYR6-F1
#
_cell.length_a   1.000
_cell.length_b   1.000
_cell.length_c   1.000
_cell.angle_alpha   90.00
_cell.angle_beta   90.00
_cell.angle_gamma   90.00
#
_symmetry.space_group_name_H-M   'P 1'
#
loop_
_entity.id
_entity.type
_entity.pdbx_description
1 polymer ?
#
loop_
_entity_poly.entity_id
_entity_poly.type
_entity_poly.pdbx_seq_one_letter_code
_entity_poly.pdbx_strand_id
1 'polypeptide(L)'
;MASGCFVHVLPLLIRFIRSPLVDEILCNSEIPKIVGFLRSSDLGLGVAALDCVLELGYIGRMEVVEAMLKIDLVEILMDLQREEGCCESDCDFAFECCVSRFAIQVEVGEGLSGEEKREVKSEILRIVKEASQSEAEFATVSVEILWGSSP
;
A
#
# COMPACT_ATOMS: atom_id res chain seq x y z
N MET A 1 -23.82 -1.00 11.11
CA MET A 1 -23.00 -1.93 11.92
C MET A 1 -22.56 -3.12 11.06
N ALA A 2 -21.93 -2.85 9.92
CA ALA A 2 -21.37 -3.89 9.06
C ALA A 2 -19.92 -4.13 9.52
N SER A 3 -19.76 -5.16 10.34
CA SER A 3 -18.58 -6.03 10.54
C SER A 3 -17.19 -5.43 10.31
N GLY A 4 -16.57 -4.88 11.36
CA GLY A 4 -15.12 -4.74 11.44
C GLY A 4 -14.36 -6.08 11.32
N CYS A 5 -15.04 -7.22 11.51
CA CYS A 5 -14.45 -8.54 11.33
C CYS A 5 -14.13 -8.88 9.86
N PHE A 6 -14.83 -8.29 8.88
CA PHE A 6 -14.59 -8.63 7.47
C PHE A 6 -13.22 -8.14 7.01
N VAL A 7 -12.80 -6.96 7.48
CA VAL A 7 -11.56 -6.32 6.99
C VAL A 7 -10.32 -6.94 7.63
N HIS A 8 -10.38 -7.42 8.88
CA HIS A 8 -9.27 -8.19 9.46
C HIS A 8 -9.09 -9.58 8.83
N VAL A 9 -10.17 -10.18 8.30
CA VAL A 9 -10.12 -11.52 7.67
C VAL A 9 -9.70 -11.43 6.20
N LEU A 10 -9.92 -10.29 5.55
CA LEU A 10 -9.64 -10.13 4.12
C LEU A 10 -8.15 -10.30 3.75
N PRO A 11 -7.15 -9.73 4.46
CA PRO A 11 -5.74 -10.01 4.19
C PRO A 11 -5.40 -11.50 4.30
N LEU A 12 -5.95 -12.17 5.32
CA LEU A 12 -5.75 -13.61 5.51
C LEU A 12 -6.36 -14.42 4.37
N LEU A 13 -7.53 -14.02 3.86
CA LEU A 13 -8.16 -14.66 2.70
C LEU A 13 -7.39 -14.38 1.41
N ILE A 14 -6.89 -13.17 1.19
CA ILE A 14 -6.04 -12.84 0.04
C ILE A 14 -4.80 -13.72 0.07
N ARG A 15 -4.15 -13.86 1.22
CA ARG A 15 -2.96 -14.69 1.35
C ARG A 15 -3.25 -16.19 1.19
N PHE A 16 -4.44 -16.64 1.61
CA PHE A 16 -4.83 -18.05 1.54
C PHE A 16 -5.33 -18.46 0.15
N ILE A 17 -6.18 -17.65 -0.48
CA ILE A 17 -6.81 -17.92 -1.78
C ILE A 17 -5.89 -17.47 -2.93
N ARG A 18 -5.06 -16.44 -2.71
CA ARG A 18 -4.10 -15.85 -3.66
C ARG A 18 -4.77 -15.24 -4.90
N SER A 19 -4.18 -15.42 -6.08
CA SER A 19 -4.57 -14.73 -7.33
C SER A 19 -6.07 -14.82 -7.67
N PRO A 20 -6.77 -15.96 -7.48
CA PRO A 20 -8.22 -16.02 -7.73
C PRO A 20 -9.04 -14.98 -6.95
N LEU A 21 -8.72 -14.72 -5.68
CA LEU A 21 -9.46 -13.71 -4.90
C LEU A 21 -9.08 -12.30 -5.34
N VAL A 22 -7.80 -12.07 -5.67
CA VAL A 22 -7.34 -10.77 -6.18
C VAL A 22 -8.03 -10.43 -7.51
N ASP A 23 -8.21 -11.41 -8.39
CA ASP A 23 -8.92 -11.26 -9.66
C ASP A 23 -10.40 -10.92 -9.44
N GLU A 24 -11.05 -11.53 -8.45
CA GLU A 24 -12.41 -11.18 -8.06
C GLU A 24 -12.51 -9.76 -7.48
N ILE A 25 -11.56 -9.35 -6.63
CA ILE A 25 -11.49 -7.99 -6.07
C ILE A 25 -11.39 -6.95 -7.19
N LEU A 26 -10.54 -7.20 -8.18
CA LEU A 26 -10.39 -6.33 -9.35
C LEU A 26 -11.68 -6.31 -10.19
N CYS A 27 -12.24 -7.47 -10.55
CA CYS A 27 -13.46 -7.57 -11.37
C CYS A 27 -14.65 -6.86 -10.73
N ASN A 28 -14.76 -6.90 -9.39
CA ASN A 28 -15.83 -6.25 -8.64
C ASN A 28 -15.55 -4.77 -8.33
N SER A 29 -14.42 -4.22 -8.79
CA SER A 29 -14.03 -2.82 -8.52
C SER A 29 -14.01 -2.48 -7.02
N GLU A 30 -13.50 -3.41 -6.20
CA GLU A 30 -13.45 -3.26 -4.74
C GLU A 30 -12.19 -2.50 -4.28
N ILE A 31 -11.16 -2.39 -5.14
CA ILE A 31 -9.89 -1.69 -4.85
C ILE A 31 -10.13 -0.26 -4.33
N PRO A 32 -10.97 0.59 -4.96
CA PRO A 32 -11.24 1.94 -4.44
C PRO A 32 -11.87 1.95 -3.06
N LYS A 33 -12.70 0.95 -2.72
CA LYS A 33 -13.30 0.87 -1.38
C LYS A 33 -12.25 0.50 -0.34
N ILE A 34 -11.36 -0.44 -0.66
CA ILE A 34 -10.23 -0.83 0.20
C ILE A 34 -9.34 0.39 0.46
N VAL A 35 -8.91 1.08 -0.58
CA VAL A 35 -8.08 2.30 -0.45
C VAL A 35 -8.80 3.41 0.31
N GLY A 36 -10.11 3.56 0.11
CA GLY A 36 -10.94 4.50 0.88
C GLY A 36 -10.96 4.23 2.39
N PHE A 37 -10.79 2.97 2.82
CA PHE A 37 -10.72 2.62 4.24
C PHE A 37 -9.41 3.03 4.92
N LEU A 38 -8.35 3.35 4.17
CA LEU A 38 -7.08 3.82 4.74
C LEU A 38 -7.27 5.13 5.54
N ARG A 39 -8.20 6.00 5.12
CA ARG A 39 -8.53 7.26 5.80
C ARG A 39 -9.68 7.12 6.82
N SER A 40 -9.98 5.91 7.26
CA SER A 40 -11.01 5.65 8.26
C SER A 40 -10.64 6.24 9.62
N SER A 41 -11.62 6.80 10.35
CA SER A 41 -11.43 7.22 11.75
C SER A 41 -11.24 6.03 12.71
N ASP A 42 -11.63 4.83 12.29
CA ASP A 42 -11.33 3.59 12.99
C ASP A 42 -9.94 3.10 12.56
N LEU A 43 -8.95 3.23 13.46
CA LEU A 43 -7.56 2.83 13.23
C LEU A 43 -7.43 1.35 12.86
N GLY A 44 -8.22 0.46 13.48
CA GLY A 44 -8.19 -0.96 13.17
C GLY A 44 -8.65 -1.25 11.75
N LEU A 45 -9.64 -0.48 11.27
CA LEU A 45 -10.10 -0.54 9.88
C LEU A 45 -9.04 0.00 8.91
N GLY A 46 -8.36 1.09 9.27
CA GLY A 46 -7.25 1.66 8.48
C GLY A 46 -6.06 0.70 8.36
N VAL A 47 -5.61 0.11 9.46
CA VAL A 47 -4.53 -0.90 9.50
C VAL A 47 -4.88 -2.11 8.64
N ALA A 48 -6.10 -2.64 8.79
CA ALA A 48 -6.54 -3.79 8.01
C ALA A 48 -6.65 -3.49 6.51
N ALA A 49 -7.02 -2.25 6.14
CA ALA A 49 -6.98 -1.79 4.77
C ALA A 49 -5.55 -1.68 4.23
N LEU A 50 -4.60 -1.21 5.04
CA LEU A 50 -3.19 -1.20 4.68
C LEU A 50 -2.68 -2.62 4.43
N ASP A 51 -2.98 -3.56 5.32
CA ASP A 51 -2.61 -4.98 5.13
C ASP A 51 -3.19 -5.54 3.82
N CYS A 52 -4.44 -5.19 3.47
CA CYS A 52 -5.00 -5.58 2.18
C CYS A 52 -4.22 -5.00 0.99
N VAL A 53 -3.86 -3.71 1.06
CA VAL A 53 -3.07 -3.04 0.03
C VAL A 53 -1.70 -3.70 -0.15
N LEU A 54 -1.04 -4.06 0.96
CA LEU A 54 0.26 -4.74 0.95
C LEU A 54 0.14 -6.13 0.30
N GLU A 55 -0.87 -6.91 0.66
CA GLU A 55 -1.13 -8.23 0.07
C GLU A 55 -1.51 -8.13 -1.44
N LEU A 56 -2.29 -7.11 -1.82
CA LEU A 56 -2.59 -6.82 -3.23
C LEU A 56 -1.33 -6.43 -4.00
N GLY A 57 -0.41 -5.68 -3.41
CA GLY A 57 0.89 -5.37 -4.00
C GLY A 57 1.77 -6.61 -4.19
N TYR A 58 1.73 -7.55 -3.23
CA TYR A 58 2.52 -8.79 -3.29
C TYR A 58 2.00 -9.79 -4.33
N ILE A 59 0.68 -10.02 -4.39
CA ILE A 59 0.07 -11.08 -5.23
C ILE A 59 -0.45 -10.53 -6.55
N GLY A 60 -0.80 -9.25 -6.61
CA GLY A 60 -1.50 -8.64 -7.73
C GLY A 60 -0.68 -8.58 -9.01
N ARG A 61 -1.34 -8.90 -10.12
CA ARG A 61 -0.81 -8.65 -11.46
C ARG A 61 -0.83 -7.15 -11.78
N MET A 62 -0.23 -6.79 -12.91
CA MET A 62 -0.06 -5.40 -13.32
C MET A 62 -1.35 -4.59 -13.26
N GLU A 63 -2.47 -5.18 -13.67
CA GLU A 63 -3.77 -4.49 -13.71
C GLU A 63 -4.27 -4.08 -12.31
N VAL A 64 -3.94 -4.88 -11.29
CA VAL A 64 -4.31 -4.61 -9.89
C VAL A 64 -3.46 -3.49 -9.33
N VAL A 65 -2.15 -3.54 -9.58
CA VAL A 65 -1.20 -2.54 -9.10
C VAL A 65 -1.43 -1.21 -9.79
N GLU A 66 -1.63 -1.20 -11.10
CA GLU A 66 -2.04 -0.01 -11.84
C GLU A 66 -3.36 0.57 -11.33
N ALA A 67 -4.36 -0.27 -11.02
CA ALA A 67 -5.62 0.21 -10.48
C ALA A 67 -5.43 0.92 -9.13
N MET A 68 -4.52 0.44 -8.28
CA MET A 68 -4.14 1.11 -7.03
C MET A 68 -3.41 2.44 -7.29
N LEU A 69 -2.46 2.48 -8.22
CA LEU A 69 -1.73 3.72 -8.54
C LEU A 69 -2.63 4.78 -9.18
N LYS A 70 -3.59 4.38 -10.02
CA LYS A 70 -4.56 5.27 -10.69
C LYS A 70 -5.55 5.96 -9.75
N ILE A 71 -5.69 5.46 -8.51
CA ILE A 71 -6.55 6.05 -7.47
C ILE A 71 -5.73 6.75 -6.38
N ASP A 72 -4.51 7.18 -6.74
CA ASP A 72 -3.63 8.00 -5.90
C ASP A 72 -3.20 7.31 -4.59
N LEU A 73 -3.13 5.97 -4.58
CA LEU A 73 -2.74 5.22 -3.39
C LEU A 73 -1.45 5.75 -2.76
N VAL A 74 -0.42 6.00 -3.58
CA VAL A 74 0.89 6.44 -3.08
C VAL A 74 0.80 7.83 -2.42
N GLU A 75 -0.01 8.74 -2.96
CA GLU A 75 -0.25 10.06 -2.35
C GLU A 75 -0.98 9.91 -1.01
N ILE A 76 -1.99 9.04 -0.95
CA ILE A 76 -2.72 8.73 0.28
C ILE A 76 -1.77 8.19 1.35
N LEU A 77 -0.86 7.27 0.99
CA LEU A 77 0.13 6.72 1.91
C LEU A 77 1.14 7.78 2.38
N MET A 78 1.57 8.69 1.49
CA MET A 78 2.43 9.82 1.85
C MET A 78 1.76 10.74 2.88
N ASP A 79 0.46 10.99 2.75
CA ASP A 79 -0.29 11.79 3.73
C ASP A 79 -0.39 11.07 5.09
N LEU A 80 -0.75 9.79 5.08
CA LEU A 80 -0.95 9.00 6.30
C LEU A 80 0.33 8.88 7.14
N GLN A 81 1.48 8.61 6.51
CA GLN A 81 2.75 8.51 7.24
C GLN A 81 3.21 9.85 7.84
N ARG A 82 2.70 10.99 7.35
CA ARG A 82 2.96 12.32 7.96
C ARG A 82 2.04 12.59 9.15
N GLU A 83 0.77 12.22 9.02
CA GLU A 83 -0.24 12.40 10.07
C GLU A 83 0.15 11.63 11.36
N GLU A 84 0.77 10.46 11.21
CA GLU A 84 1.24 9.65 12.34
C GLU A 84 2.48 10.24 13.04
N GLY A 85 3.28 11.07 12.36
CA GLY A 85 4.47 11.72 12.94
C GLY A 85 4.18 12.78 14.02
N CYS A 86 2.92 12.96 14.44
CA CYS A 86 2.48 14.01 15.35
C CYS A 86 2.02 13.52 16.74
N CYS A 87 2.07 12.22 17.07
CA CYS A 87 1.65 11.71 18.38
C CYS A 87 2.83 11.40 19.33
N GLU A 88 2.89 12.06 20.49
CA GLU A 88 3.89 11.81 21.55
C GLU A 88 3.56 10.59 22.45
N SER A 89 2.74 9.65 21.96
CA SER A 89 2.32 8.46 22.72
C SER A 89 2.76 7.22 21.96
N ASP A 90 3.12 6.14 22.66
CA ASP A 90 3.52 4.81 22.13
C ASP A 90 2.40 4.07 21.36
N CYS A 91 1.53 4.81 20.67
CA CYS A 91 0.39 4.31 19.92
C CYS A 91 0.80 4.06 18.46
N ASP A 92 0.95 2.78 18.14
CA ASP A 92 0.90 2.13 16.82
C ASP A 92 1.36 2.99 15.61
N PHE A 93 2.64 2.86 15.25
CA PHE A 93 3.26 3.39 14.02
C PHE A 93 2.78 2.61 12.78
N ALA A 94 1.47 2.43 12.64
CA ALA A 94 0.87 1.51 11.68
C ALA A 94 1.14 1.90 10.23
N PHE A 95 1.16 3.21 9.95
CA PHE A 95 1.44 3.82 8.66
C PHE A 95 2.88 4.33 8.53
N GLU A 96 3.74 4.19 9.55
CA GLU A 96 5.17 4.48 9.42
C GLU A 96 5.77 3.67 8.27
N CYS A 97 6.53 4.36 7.42
CA CYS A 97 7.15 3.79 6.23
C CYS A 97 6.17 3.02 5.32
N CYS A 98 4.86 3.33 5.35
CA CYS A 98 3.87 2.55 4.59
C CYS A 98 4.08 2.63 3.07
N VAL A 99 4.62 3.73 2.56
CA VAL A 99 5.01 3.87 1.15
C VAL A 99 6.15 2.90 0.79
N SER A 100 7.21 2.85 1.61
CA SER A 100 8.33 1.94 1.36
C SER A 100 7.94 0.48 1.59
N ARG A 101 7.10 0.17 2.59
CA ARG A 101 6.48 -1.15 2.79
C ARG A 101 5.71 -1.60 1.54
N PHE A 102 4.87 -0.74 0.97
CA PHE A 102 4.13 -1.06 -0.26
C PHE A 102 5.08 -1.31 -1.44
N ALA A 103 6.05 -0.43 -1.66
CA ALA A 103 7.03 -0.59 -2.74
C ALA A 103 7.84 -1.89 -2.60
N ILE A 104 8.21 -2.27 -1.36
CA ILE A 104 8.90 -3.54 -1.08
C ILE A 104 8.00 -4.73 -1.44
N GLN A 105 6.73 -4.73 -1.04
CA GLN A 105 5.81 -5.84 -1.36
C GLN A 105 5.64 -6.05 -2.85
N VAL A 106 5.54 -4.96 -3.63
CA VAL A 106 5.51 -5.03 -5.09
C VAL A 106 6.82 -5.63 -5.65
N GLU A 107 7.97 -5.22 -5.14
CA GLU A 107 9.28 -5.68 -5.60
C GLU A 107 9.53 -7.16 -5.28
N VAL A 108 9.19 -7.62 -4.07
CA VAL A 108 9.40 -9.02 -3.64
C VAL A 108 8.23 -9.94 -3.99
N GLY A 109 7.12 -9.36 -4.46
CA GLY A 109 5.88 -10.04 -4.80
C GLY A 109 5.97 -11.02 -5.97
N GLU A 110 4.93 -11.83 -6.11
CA GLU A 110 4.83 -12.92 -7.09
C GLU A 110 4.04 -12.52 -8.35
N GLY A 111 3.28 -11.42 -8.31
CA GLY A 111 2.31 -11.06 -9.35
C GLY A 111 2.89 -10.36 -10.59
N LEU A 112 4.08 -9.78 -10.48
CA LEU A 112 4.73 -8.99 -11.54
C LEU A 112 6.02 -9.65 -12.06
N SER A 113 6.29 -9.48 -13.34
CA SER A 113 7.60 -9.77 -13.94
C SER A 113 8.67 -8.75 -13.50
N GLY A 114 9.95 -9.08 -13.73
CA GLY A 114 11.04 -8.16 -13.39
C GLY A 114 11.02 -6.85 -14.18
N GLU A 115 10.40 -6.81 -15.36
CA GLU A 115 10.21 -5.57 -16.11
C GLU A 115 9.12 -4.70 -15.49
N GLU A 116 7.96 -5.28 -15.23
CA GLU A 116 6.82 -4.61 -14.58
C GLU A 116 7.19 -4.08 -13.20
N LYS A 117 7.94 -4.84 -12.40
CA LYS A 117 8.45 -4.37 -11.09
C LYS A 117 9.26 -3.08 -11.19
N ARG A 118 10.16 -3.00 -12.18
CA ARG A 118 10.99 -1.80 -12.41
C ARG A 118 10.15 -0.62 -12.89
N GLU A 119 9.16 -0.87 -13.75
CA GLU A 119 8.23 0.14 -14.23
C GLU A 119 7.41 0.72 -13.07
N VAL A 120 6.76 -0.14 -12.29
CA VAL A 120 5.98 0.25 -11.12
C VAL A 120 6.85 0.98 -10.10
N LYS A 121 8.06 0.49 -9.81
CA LYS A 121 8.99 1.16 -8.88
C LYS A 121 9.36 2.56 -9.34
N SER A 122 9.58 2.74 -10.65
CA SER A 122 9.87 4.06 -11.24
C SER A 122 8.68 5.00 -11.11
N GLU A 123 7.47 4.48 -11.30
CA GLU A 123 6.23 5.25 -11.16
C GLU A 123 5.95 5.64 -9.70
N ILE A 124 6.16 4.73 -8.75
CA ILE A 124 6.07 5.04 -7.32
C ILE A 124 7.05 6.17 -6.96
N LEU A 125 8.31 6.09 -7.40
CA LEU A 125 9.30 7.15 -7.14
C LEU A 125 8.90 8.50 -7.78
N ARG A 126 8.27 8.48 -8.96
CA ARG A 126 7.73 9.68 -9.60
C ARG A 126 6.64 10.31 -8.75
N ILE A 127 5.65 9.53 -8.31
CA ILE A 127 4.54 10.01 -7.47
C ILE A 127 5.06 10.50 -6.12
N VAL A 128 5.97 9.77 -5.47
CA VAL A 128 6.61 10.20 -4.21
C VAL A 128 7.29 11.56 -4.37
N LYS A 129 7.98 11.79 -5.49
CA LYS A 129 8.60 13.09 -5.77
C LYS A 129 7.57 14.21 -5.87
N GLU A 130 6.47 13.95 -6.57
CA GLU A 130 5.39 14.92 -6.76
C GLU A 130 4.62 15.22 -5.48
N ALA A 131 4.43 14.20 -4.63
CA ALA A 131 3.72 14.30 -3.36
C ALA A 131 4.59 14.87 -2.23
N SER A 132 5.92 14.86 -2.34
CA SER A 132 6.84 15.31 -1.30
C SER A 132 6.77 16.83 -1.10
N GLN A 133 6.74 17.27 0.16
CA GLN A 133 6.73 18.68 0.56
C GLN A 133 8.13 19.30 0.59
N SER A 134 9.18 18.47 0.54
CA SER A 134 10.57 18.92 0.49
C SER A 134 11.49 17.90 -0.19
N GLU A 135 12.63 18.36 -0.69
CA GLU A 135 13.71 17.50 -1.19
C GLU A 135 14.25 16.55 -0.11
N ALA A 136 14.22 16.96 1.15
CA ALA A 136 14.67 16.14 2.27
C ALA A 136 13.70 14.96 2.51
N GLU A 137 12.40 15.21 2.48
CA GLU A 137 11.38 14.16 2.57
C GLU A 137 11.49 13.18 1.40
N PHE A 138 11.56 13.71 0.17
CA PHE A 138 11.73 12.90 -1.02
C PHE A 138 12.97 12.00 -0.92
N ALA A 139 14.11 12.55 -0.49
CA ALA A 139 15.35 11.81 -0.34
C ALA A 139 15.22 10.67 0.67
N THR A 140 14.61 10.92 1.83
CA THR A 140 14.40 9.90 2.87
C THR A 140 13.54 8.75 2.34
N VAL A 141 12.35 9.05 1.82
CA VAL A 141 11.40 8.03 1.34
C VAL A 141 11.98 7.26 0.14
N SER A 142 12.67 7.95 -0.78
CA SER A 142 13.30 7.30 -1.93
C SER A 142 14.44 6.36 -1.52
N VAL A 143 15.23 6.71 -0.50
CA VAL A 143 16.28 5.84 0.02
C VAL A 143 15.67 4.56 0.60
N GLU A 144 14.59 4.67 1.37
CA GLU A 144 13.89 3.51 1.89
C GLU A 144 13.33 2.61 0.78
N ILE A 145 12.73 3.18 -0.27
CA ILE A 145 12.22 2.41 -1.42
C ILE A 145 13.34 1.73 -2.21
N LEU A 146 14.48 2.42 -2.40
CA LEU A 146 15.59 1.92 -3.19
C LEU A 146 16.37 0.84 -2.44
N TRP A 147 16.56 0.99 -1.13
CA TRP A 147 17.50 0.20 -0.33
C TRP A 147 16.85 -0.64 0.78
N GLY A 148 15.57 -0.42 1.10
CA GLY A 148 14.81 -1.14 2.13
C GLY A 148 14.52 -2.61 1.81
N SER A 149 14.83 -3.06 0.60
CA SER A 149 14.77 -4.47 0.18
C SER A 149 16.09 -5.22 0.35
N SER A 150 17.08 -4.67 1.06
CA SER A 150 18.34 -5.38 1.32
C SER A 150 18.07 -6.60 2.22
N PRO A 151 18.53 -7.81 1.86
CA PRO A 151 18.27 -9.04 2.60
C PRO A 151 18.88 -9.07 4.01
#